data_AF-A0A8K1CVM4-F1
#
_entry.id   AF-A0A8K1CVM4-F1
#
_cell.length_a   1.000
_cell.length_b   1.000
_cell.length_c   1.000
_cell.angle_alpha   90.00
_cell.angle_beta   90.00
_cell.angle_gamma   90.00
#
_symmetry.space_group_name_H-M   'P 1'
#
loop_
_entity.id
_entity.type
_entity.pdbx_description
1 polymer ?
#
loop_
_entity_poly.entity_id
_entity_poly.type
_entity_poly.pdbx_seq_one_letter_code
_entity_poly.pdbx_strand_id
1 'polypeptide(L)'
;MNTLNFFPQPMEIAFSLDAGAFSSDLFDVNPVMGQDQLLRNATVICFENVLIPFKWMTQQLGLRPTVKGVQEAKERAMRIPYLQEPLARIEQFALQLLTTISSRGPVCILSEQSARFVEILCQVFFPRLAYCLSNPQVLPSVQVIGAPKRFVTTSEKAMWRISIMQSLVRDRLFAGNSYLLADATAGRFGLIVVSPHNIDTVACSKALEVAPFLVPKSVRVANARNLPLDQFALHLQTMTQYLSEAAPCLTPFAVSV
;
A
#
# COMPACT_ATOMS: atom_id res chain seq x y z
N MET A 1 -27.95 -16.53 -20.32
CA MET A 1 -27.24 -16.18 -19.07
C MET A 1 -25.77 -16.44 -19.30
N ASN A 2 -24.99 -15.40 -19.60
CA ASN A 2 -23.55 -15.55 -19.86
C ASN A 2 -22.80 -15.53 -18.53
N THR A 3 -22.21 -16.67 -18.18
CA THR A 3 -21.21 -16.82 -17.13
C THR A 3 -19.93 -16.10 -17.54
N LEU A 4 -19.67 -14.94 -16.93
CA LEU A 4 -18.38 -14.27 -17.02
C LEU A 4 -17.36 -15.11 -16.24
N ASN A 5 -16.54 -15.88 -16.96
CA ASN A 5 -15.33 -16.49 -16.41
C ASN A 5 -14.40 -15.39 -15.91
N PHE A 6 -14.39 -15.17 -14.59
CA PHE A 6 -13.44 -14.31 -13.89
C PHE A 6 -12.09 -15.03 -13.84
N PHE A 7 -11.27 -14.86 -14.86
CA PHE A 7 -9.85 -15.15 -14.72
C PHE A 7 -9.22 -14.04 -13.86
N PRO A 8 -8.54 -14.36 -12.74
CA PRO A 8 -7.77 -13.37 -12.01
C PRO A 8 -6.70 -12.81 -12.94
N GLN A 9 -6.75 -11.51 -13.22
CA GLN A 9 -5.70 -10.84 -13.99
C GLN A 9 -4.38 -10.96 -13.21
N PRO A 10 -3.25 -11.24 -13.87
CA PRO A 10 -1.97 -11.34 -13.20
C PRO A 10 -1.65 -10.01 -12.51
N MET A 11 -1.33 -10.10 -11.21
CA MET A 11 -0.96 -8.98 -10.38
C MET A 11 0.43 -8.49 -10.80
N GLU A 12 0.55 -7.27 -11.32
CA GLU A 12 1.86 -6.70 -11.69
C GLU A 12 2.59 -6.23 -10.42
N ILE A 13 3.63 -6.97 -10.05
CA ILE A 13 4.45 -6.70 -8.87
C ILE A 13 5.67 -5.86 -9.29
N ALA A 14 5.90 -4.73 -8.64
CA ALA A 14 7.14 -3.97 -8.77
C ALA A 14 8.19 -4.49 -7.79
N PHE A 15 9.47 -4.34 -8.15
CA PHE A 15 10.62 -4.68 -7.31
C PHE A 15 10.80 -6.17 -6.98
N SER A 16 10.17 -7.07 -7.76
CA SER A 16 10.24 -8.51 -7.50
C SER A 16 11.61 -9.10 -7.85
N LEU A 17 12.26 -9.72 -6.87
CA LEU A 17 13.18 -10.85 -7.04
C LEU A 17 12.55 -12.06 -6.32
N ASP A 18 12.41 -13.16 -7.06
CA ASP A 18 11.85 -14.47 -6.71
C ASP A 18 10.70 -14.53 -5.68
N ALA A 19 9.52 -14.95 -6.15
CA ALA A 19 8.31 -15.20 -5.37
C ALA A 19 8.47 -16.22 -4.21
N GLY A 20 9.66 -16.82 -4.04
CA GLY A 20 9.99 -17.77 -2.98
C GLY A 20 10.56 -17.17 -1.68
N ALA A 21 10.78 -15.85 -1.60
CA ALA A 21 11.32 -15.20 -0.40
C ALA A 21 10.24 -14.70 0.60
N PHE A 22 8.95 -14.90 0.30
CA PHE A 22 7.88 -14.62 1.25
C PHE A 22 7.82 -15.77 2.26
N SER A 23 8.52 -15.60 3.38
CA SER A 23 8.41 -16.52 4.52
C SER A 23 6.96 -16.46 5.07
N SER A 24 6.27 -17.60 4.98
CA SER A 24 4.97 -17.88 5.61
C SER A 24 5.03 -17.88 7.13
N ASP A 25 6.24 -17.89 7.70
CA ASP A 25 6.52 -18.07 9.12
C ASP A 25 5.92 -16.96 10.00
N LEU A 26 5.50 -15.84 9.40
CA LEU A 26 4.77 -14.76 10.09
C LEU A 26 3.38 -15.21 10.58
N PHE A 27 2.80 -16.26 9.98
CA PHE A 27 1.51 -16.81 10.38
C PHE A 27 1.59 -18.20 11.01
N ASP A 28 2.69 -18.95 10.83
CA ASP A 28 2.87 -20.34 11.28
C ASP A 28 3.25 -20.49 12.77
N VAL A 29 3.19 -19.42 13.58
CA VAL A 29 3.46 -19.52 15.02
C VAL A 29 2.27 -20.17 15.74
N ASN A 30 2.50 -21.38 16.27
CA ASN A 30 1.63 -22.12 17.19
C ASN A 30 0.93 -21.18 18.20
N PRO A 31 -0.35 -21.42 18.56
CA PRO A 31 -1.08 -20.61 19.50
C PRO A 31 -0.59 -20.92 20.92
N VAL A 32 0.54 -20.31 21.33
CA VAL A 32 0.90 -20.27 22.74
C VAL A 32 -0.04 -19.24 23.39
N MET A 33 -1.09 -19.74 24.04
CA MET A 33 -1.94 -18.93 24.90
C MET A 33 -1.08 -18.23 25.96
N GLY A 34 -1.15 -16.90 26.01
CA GLY A 34 -0.63 -16.12 27.13
C GLY A 34 0.38 -15.04 26.80
N GLN A 35 0.07 -14.12 25.88
CA GLN A 35 0.50 -12.72 25.90
C GLN A 35 -0.62 -11.91 25.23
N ASP A 36 -0.97 -10.72 25.75
CA ASP A 36 -2.02 -9.83 25.23
C ASP A 36 -2.12 -9.93 23.70
N GLN A 37 -3.20 -10.53 23.18
CA GLN A 37 -3.33 -10.85 21.76
C GLN A 37 -3.43 -9.57 20.94
N LEU A 38 -2.28 -9.01 20.57
CA LEU A 38 -2.19 -7.95 19.57
C LEU A 38 -2.80 -8.50 18.28
N LEU A 39 -3.85 -7.82 17.80
CA LEU A 39 -4.48 -8.11 16.52
C LEU A 39 -3.41 -8.10 15.42
N ARG A 40 -3.24 -9.21 14.69
CA ARG A 40 -2.40 -9.23 13.48
C ARG A 40 -3.00 -8.27 12.45
N ASN A 41 -2.19 -7.48 11.76
CA ASN A 41 -2.68 -6.52 10.76
C ASN A 41 -2.07 -6.77 9.39
N ALA A 42 -2.89 -6.63 8.36
CA ALA A 42 -2.45 -6.41 6.98
C ALA A 42 -2.72 -4.94 6.63
N THR A 43 -1.79 -4.31 5.93
CA THR A 43 -1.94 -2.89 5.54
C THR A 43 -1.92 -2.75 4.03
N VAL A 44 -2.85 -1.99 3.48
CA VAL A 44 -2.83 -1.52 2.10
C VAL A 44 -2.67 -0.02 2.09
N ILE A 45 -1.66 0.48 1.40
CA ILE A 45 -1.36 1.91 1.33
C ILE A 45 -1.27 2.35 -0.12
N CYS A 46 -1.97 3.42 -0.49
CA CYS A 46 -1.81 3.97 -1.84
C CYS A 46 -0.42 4.57 -2.00
N PHE A 47 0.16 4.44 -3.19
CA PHE A 47 1.42 5.09 -3.50
C PHE A 47 1.20 6.59 -3.73
N GLU A 48 0.29 6.93 -4.64
CA GLU A 48 0.05 8.31 -5.06
C GLU A 48 -0.68 9.13 -4.00
N ASN A 49 -0.05 10.23 -3.58
CA ASN A 49 -0.59 11.20 -2.61
C ASN A 49 -0.86 10.61 -1.23
N VAL A 50 -0.17 9.52 -0.88
CA VAL A 50 -0.11 9.01 0.49
C VAL A 50 1.34 8.76 0.85
N LEU A 51 2.07 7.91 0.10
CA LEU A 51 3.52 7.73 0.29
C LEU A 51 4.36 8.81 -0.37
N ILE A 52 3.94 9.25 -1.56
CA ILE A 52 4.66 10.26 -2.34
C ILE A 52 3.74 11.41 -2.76
N PRO A 53 4.25 12.63 -2.93
CA PRO A 53 3.46 13.80 -3.30
C PRO A 53 3.19 13.83 -4.83
N PHE A 54 2.62 12.75 -5.37
CA PHE A 54 2.51 12.50 -6.81
C PHE A 54 1.86 13.66 -7.58
N LYS A 55 0.74 14.20 -7.08
CA LYS A 55 0.05 15.33 -7.72
C LYS A 55 0.90 16.59 -7.74
N TRP A 56 1.62 16.88 -6.66
CA TRP A 56 2.58 17.99 -6.61
C TRP A 56 3.68 17.78 -7.66
N MET A 57 4.24 16.57 -7.77
CA MET A 57 5.27 16.26 -8.77
C MET A 57 4.73 16.40 -10.20
N THR A 58 3.50 15.97 -10.47
CA THR A 58 2.85 16.19 -11.76
C THR A 58 2.65 17.68 -12.06
N GLN A 59 2.28 18.49 -11.08
CA GLN A 59 2.00 19.92 -11.29
C GLN A 59 3.27 20.77 -11.39
N GLN A 60 4.23 20.55 -10.49
CA GLN A 60 5.42 21.40 -10.36
C GLN A 60 6.60 20.89 -11.21
N LEU A 61 6.73 19.56 -11.36
CA LEU A 61 7.80 18.95 -12.16
C LEU A 61 7.30 18.47 -13.53
N GLY A 62 5.99 18.55 -13.80
CA GLY A 62 5.41 18.02 -15.03
C GLY A 62 5.63 16.52 -15.20
N LEU A 63 5.65 15.76 -14.09
CA LEU A 63 5.80 14.31 -14.08
C LEU A 63 4.69 13.63 -14.89
N ARG A 64 5.09 12.74 -15.81
CA ARG A 64 4.19 11.94 -16.66
C ARG A 64 4.51 10.45 -16.53
N PRO A 65 3.53 9.54 -16.70
CA PRO A 65 3.70 8.10 -16.54
C PRO A 65 4.41 7.43 -17.73
N THR A 66 5.58 7.95 -18.10
CA THR A 66 6.46 7.41 -19.15
C THR A 66 7.91 7.61 -18.73
N VAL A 67 8.83 6.77 -19.23
CA VAL A 67 10.27 6.89 -18.92
C VAL A 67 10.80 8.28 -19.27
N LYS A 68 10.46 8.78 -20.46
CA LYS A 68 10.80 10.14 -20.90
C LYS A 68 10.21 11.20 -19.96
N GLY A 69 8.96 11.02 -19.53
CA GLY A 69 8.27 11.92 -18.62
C GLY A 69 8.92 12.01 -17.23
N VAL A 70 9.44 10.90 -16.71
CA VAL A 70 10.21 10.89 -15.45
C VAL A 70 11.53 11.64 -15.63
N GLN A 71 12.23 11.43 -16.74
CA GLN A 71 13.51 12.08 -16.99
C GLN A 71 13.36 13.60 -17.22
N GLU A 72 12.36 14.04 -17.98
CA GLU A 72 12.03 15.46 -18.12
C GLU A 72 11.70 16.10 -16.76
N ALA A 73 10.98 15.38 -15.89
CA ALA A 73 10.69 15.86 -14.54
C ALA A 73 11.96 15.97 -13.67
N LYS A 74 12.91 15.03 -13.81
CA LYS A 74 14.22 15.08 -13.13
C LYS A 74 15.00 16.32 -13.54
N GLU A 75 15.06 16.62 -14.84
CA GLU A 75 15.73 17.81 -15.35
C GLU A 75 15.11 19.11 -14.83
N ARG A 76 13.78 19.17 -14.70
CA ARG A 76 13.09 20.31 -14.07
C ARG A 76 13.40 20.39 -12.58
N ALA A 77 13.41 19.27 -11.86
CA ALA A 77 13.72 19.22 -10.44
C ALA A 77 15.13 19.75 -10.13
N MET A 78 16.12 19.44 -10.98
CA MET A 78 17.48 19.96 -10.85
C MET A 78 17.57 21.49 -10.99
N ARG A 79 16.59 22.13 -11.63
CA ARG A 79 16.53 23.58 -11.79
C ARG A 79 15.84 24.29 -10.63
N ILE A 80 15.19 23.56 -9.72
CA ILE A 80 14.50 24.13 -8.56
C ILE A 80 15.48 24.12 -7.37
N PRO A 81 15.92 25.29 -6.88
CA PRO A 81 16.84 25.36 -5.76
C PRO A 81 16.26 24.66 -4.52
N TYR A 82 17.12 23.96 -3.78
CA TYR A 82 16.80 23.30 -2.51
C TYR A 82 15.71 22.22 -2.56
N LEU A 83 15.20 21.82 -3.72
CA LEU A 83 14.14 20.80 -3.83
C LEU A 83 14.57 19.40 -3.33
N GLN A 84 15.87 19.11 -3.37
CA GLN A 84 16.43 17.84 -2.89
C GLN A 84 16.10 17.58 -1.42
N GLU A 85 16.20 18.59 -0.56
CA GLU A 85 16.00 18.46 0.88
C GLU A 85 14.56 18.03 1.26
N PRO A 86 13.48 18.71 0.82
CA PRO A 86 12.13 18.30 1.14
C PRO A 86 11.76 16.95 0.53
N LEU A 87 12.27 16.59 -0.66
CA LEU A 87 12.06 15.25 -1.24
C LEU A 87 12.75 14.16 -0.42
N ALA A 88 13.98 14.39 0.04
CA ALA A 88 14.70 13.46 0.92
C ALA A 88 14.01 13.32 2.28
N ARG A 89 13.42 14.39 2.81
CA ARG A 89 12.63 14.36 4.05
C ARG A 89 11.35 13.53 3.89
N ILE A 90 10.64 13.70 2.77
CA ILE A 90 9.49 12.86 2.42
C ILE A 90 9.90 11.39 2.33
N GLU A 91 11.01 11.09 1.66
CA GLU A 91 11.54 9.74 1.55
C GLU A 91 11.82 9.12 2.92
N GLN A 92 12.46 9.88 3.81
CA GLN A 92 12.75 9.45 5.17
C GLN A 92 11.48 9.09 5.94
N PHE A 93 10.45 9.95 5.91
CA PHE A 93 9.21 9.66 6.62
C PHE A 93 8.39 8.55 5.98
N ALA A 94 8.43 8.39 4.65
CA ALA A 94 7.82 7.26 3.96
C ALA A 94 8.48 5.93 4.37
N LEU A 95 9.81 5.89 4.45
CA LEU A 95 10.55 4.72 4.92
C LEU A 95 10.24 4.42 6.40
N GLN A 96 10.19 5.44 7.26
CA GLN A 96 9.82 5.28 8.66
C GLN A 96 8.40 4.71 8.80
N LEU A 97 7.45 5.26 8.03
CA LEU A 97 6.07 4.77 7.98
C LEU A 97 6.05 3.29 7.60
N LEU A 98 6.64 2.94 6.45
CA LEU A 98 6.68 1.56 5.94
C LEU A 98 7.31 0.59 6.93
N THR A 99 8.45 0.95 7.52
CA THR A 99 9.15 0.12 8.52
C THR A 99 8.29 -0.09 9.77
N THR A 100 7.59 0.95 10.22
CA THR A 100 6.74 0.90 11.42
C THR A 100 5.51 0.02 11.21
N ILE A 101 4.88 0.09 10.03
CA ILE A 101 3.69 -0.71 9.74
C ILE A 101 4.04 -2.14 9.33
N SER A 102 5.19 -2.37 8.68
CA SER A 102 5.64 -3.70 8.29
C SER A 102 6.01 -4.58 9.48
N SER A 103 6.39 -3.99 10.62
CA SER A 103 6.62 -4.75 11.85
C SER A 103 5.33 -5.31 12.46
N ARG A 104 4.16 -4.90 11.95
CA ARG A 104 2.83 -5.33 12.43
C ARG A 104 2.14 -6.33 11.48
N GLY A 105 2.79 -6.64 10.37
CA GLY A 105 2.35 -7.60 9.36
C GLY A 105 2.57 -7.10 7.94
N PRO A 106 2.02 -7.80 6.94
CA PRO A 106 2.29 -7.50 5.53
C PRO A 106 1.70 -6.16 5.09
N VAL A 107 2.43 -5.51 4.18
CA VAL A 107 2.11 -4.19 3.62
C VAL A 107 2.06 -4.30 2.11
N CYS A 108 0.95 -3.88 1.53
CA CYS A 108 0.75 -3.78 0.10
C CYS A 108 0.67 -2.31 -0.31
N ILE A 109 1.66 -1.83 -1.03
CA ILE A 109 1.67 -0.53 -1.68
C ILE A 109 0.91 -0.66 -3.00
N LEU A 110 -0.16 0.10 -3.18
CA LEU A 110 -1.03 0.03 -4.34
C LEU A 110 -0.91 1.30 -5.20
N SER A 111 -0.54 1.15 -6.45
CA SER A 111 -0.31 2.22 -7.41
C SER A 111 -1.31 2.17 -8.55
N GLU A 112 -1.80 3.33 -8.98
CA GLU A 112 -2.63 3.44 -10.20
C GLU A 112 -1.81 3.50 -11.48
N GLN A 113 -0.51 3.66 -11.34
CA GLN A 113 0.45 3.47 -12.42
C GLN A 113 0.99 2.04 -12.44
N SER A 114 1.59 1.64 -13.57
CA SER A 114 2.22 0.33 -13.69
C SER A 114 3.36 0.15 -12.71
N ALA A 115 3.63 -1.10 -12.35
CA ALA A 115 4.73 -1.48 -11.47
C ALA A 115 6.06 -0.88 -11.96
N ARG A 116 6.32 -1.00 -13.26
CA ARG A 116 7.54 -0.48 -13.89
C ARG A 116 7.68 1.03 -13.74
N PHE A 117 6.57 1.77 -13.82
CA PHE A 117 6.63 3.22 -13.64
C PHE A 117 6.99 3.60 -12.19
N VAL A 118 6.40 2.92 -11.20
CA VAL A 118 6.70 3.16 -9.77
C VAL A 118 8.18 2.91 -9.50
N GLU A 119 8.73 1.83 -10.06
CA GLU A 119 10.15 1.49 -9.92
C GLU A 119 11.06 2.60 -10.44
N ILE A 120 10.84 3.05 -11.68
CA ILE A 120 11.64 4.11 -12.30
C ILE A 120 11.49 5.43 -11.54
N LEU A 121 10.26 5.76 -11.11
CA LEU A 121 10.02 6.98 -10.35
C LEU A 121 10.80 6.97 -9.03
N CYS A 122 10.74 5.88 -8.27
CA CYS A 122 11.49 5.74 -7.03
C CYS A 122 12.99 5.81 -7.32
N GLN A 123 13.52 5.10 -8.32
CA GLN A 123 14.96 5.16 -8.64
C GLN A 123 15.45 6.58 -8.94
N VAL A 124 14.59 7.43 -9.52
CA VAL A 124 14.96 8.79 -9.90
C VAL A 124 14.80 9.80 -8.76
N PHE A 125 13.71 9.72 -7.99
CA PHE A 125 13.35 10.74 -6.99
C PHE A 125 13.50 10.28 -5.53
N PHE A 126 13.43 8.97 -5.29
CA PHE A 126 13.43 8.35 -3.96
C PHE A 126 14.34 7.09 -3.97
N PRO A 127 15.65 7.26 -4.17
CA PRO A 127 16.57 6.15 -4.40
C PRO A 127 16.75 5.22 -3.19
N ARG A 128 16.63 5.72 -1.96
CA ARG A 128 16.64 4.88 -0.74
C ARG A 128 15.38 4.05 -0.67
N LEU A 129 14.22 4.64 -0.97
CA LEU A 129 12.96 3.91 -1.06
C LEU A 129 13.03 2.82 -2.14
N ALA A 130 13.57 3.14 -3.32
CA ALA A 130 13.79 2.16 -4.38
C ALA A 130 14.65 0.98 -3.90
N TYR A 131 15.78 1.29 -3.24
CA TYR A 131 16.67 0.27 -2.68
C TYR A 131 15.96 -0.62 -1.65
N CYS A 132 15.26 -0.03 -0.69
CA CYS A 132 14.54 -0.77 0.35
C CYS A 132 13.43 -1.66 -0.23
N LEU A 133 12.69 -1.18 -1.24
CA LEU A 133 11.63 -1.95 -1.88
C LEU A 133 12.17 -3.07 -2.79
N SER A 134 13.36 -2.89 -3.38
CA SER A 134 14.05 -3.91 -4.18
C SER A 134 14.78 -4.97 -3.38
N ASN A 135 14.98 -4.75 -2.08
CA ASN A 135 15.73 -5.65 -1.23
C ASN A 135 14.80 -6.32 -0.20
N PRO A 136 14.43 -7.61 -0.43
CA PRO A 136 13.59 -8.36 0.51
C PRO A 136 14.18 -8.46 1.91
N GLN A 137 15.50 -8.30 2.08
CA GLN A 137 16.13 -8.31 3.41
C GLN A 137 15.85 -7.04 4.22
N VAL A 138 15.49 -5.94 3.56
CA VAL A 138 15.26 -4.63 4.21
C VAL A 138 13.78 -4.43 4.53
N LEU A 139 12.90 -4.76 3.59
CA LEU A 139 11.44 -4.69 3.77
C LEU A 139 10.77 -5.99 3.29
N PRO A 140 10.96 -7.13 3.99
CA PRO A 140 10.49 -8.46 3.55
C PRO A 140 8.97 -8.54 3.42
N SER A 141 8.26 -7.76 4.22
CA SER A 141 6.80 -7.79 4.29
C SER A 141 6.13 -6.71 3.43
N VAL A 142 6.89 -5.95 2.64
CA VAL A 142 6.35 -4.88 1.79
C VAL A 142 6.36 -5.30 0.34
N GLN A 143 5.23 -5.13 -0.32
CA GLN A 143 5.08 -5.40 -1.74
C GLN A 143 4.48 -4.21 -2.46
N VAL A 144 4.89 -3.96 -3.70
CA VAL A 144 4.29 -2.95 -4.57
C VAL A 144 3.48 -3.60 -5.67
N ILE A 145 2.21 -3.23 -5.80
CA ILE A 145 1.31 -3.64 -6.88
C ILE A 145 0.99 -2.42 -7.75
N GLY A 146 1.30 -2.52 -9.03
CA GLY A 146 0.90 -1.52 -10.02
C GLY A 146 -0.41 -1.88 -10.72
N ALA A 147 -1.05 -0.89 -11.31
CA ALA A 147 -2.19 -1.12 -12.18
C ALA A 147 -1.73 -1.83 -13.47
N PRO A 148 -2.38 -2.93 -13.88
CA PRO A 148 -1.98 -3.69 -15.07
C PRO A 148 -2.23 -2.91 -16.37
N LYS A 149 -3.10 -1.90 -16.30
CA LYS A 149 -3.42 -0.99 -17.41
C LYS A 149 -4.06 0.27 -16.86
N ARG A 150 -4.17 1.27 -17.74
CA ARG A 150 -5.00 2.44 -17.48
C ARG A 150 -6.48 2.05 -17.51
N PHE A 151 -7.18 2.29 -16.41
CA PHE A 151 -8.62 2.03 -16.34
C PHE A 151 -9.41 3.03 -17.18
N VAL A 152 -10.36 2.52 -17.97
CA VAL A 152 -11.23 3.35 -18.83
C VAL A 152 -12.43 3.86 -18.03
N THR A 153 -12.92 3.07 -17.08
CA THR A 153 -14.10 3.40 -16.28
C THR A 153 -13.83 3.33 -14.77
N THR A 154 -14.61 4.08 -13.99
CA THR A 154 -14.58 4.03 -12.53
C THR A 154 -14.98 2.65 -12.00
N SER A 155 -15.90 1.95 -12.69
CA SER A 155 -16.34 0.60 -12.31
C SER A 155 -15.22 -0.44 -12.48
N GLU A 156 -14.51 -0.39 -13.60
CA GLU A 156 -13.36 -1.27 -13.85
C GLU A 156 -12.28 -1.11 -12.77
N LYS A 157 -11.97 0.14 -12.43
CA LYS A 157 -11.04 0.48 -11.35
C LYS A 157 -11.55 -0.02 -9.99
N ALA A 158 -12.83 0.15 -9.69
CA ALA A 158 -13.44 -0.34 -8.45
C ALA A 158 -13.31 -1.86 -8.32
N MET A 159 -13.66 -2.59 -9.38
CA MET A 159 -13.55 -4.04 -9.42
C MET A 159 -12.11 -4.52 -9.24
N TRP A 160 -11.15 -3.84 -9.87
CA TRP A 160 -9.74 -4.13 -9.66
C TRP A 160 -9.32 -3.92 -8.20
N ARG A 161 -9.66 -2.77 -7.58
CA ARG A 161 -9.35 -2.50 -6.16
C ARG A 161 -9.96 -3.55 -5.23
N ILE A 162 -11.23 -3.93 -5.44
CA ILE A 162 -11.90 -4.99 -4.67
C ILE A 162 -11.17 -6.32 -4.83
N SER A 163 -10.85 -6.70 -6.07
CA SER A 163 -10.14 -7.95 -6.39
C SER A 163 -8.77 -8.03 -5.71
N ILE A 164 -8.01 -6.93 -5.69
CA ILE A 164 -6.72 -6.86 -4.99
C ILE A 164 -6.90 -7.05 -3.48
N MET A 165 -7.86 -6.36 -2.85
CA MET A 165 -8.12 -6.51 -1.41
C MET A 165 -8.52 -7.93 -1.05
N GLN A 166 -9.43 -8.53 -1.82
CA GLN A 166 -9.89 -9.91 -1.59
C GLN A 166 -8.77 -10.93 -1.82
N SER A 167 -7.94 -10.74 -2.86
CA SER A 167 -6.81 -11.63 -3.15
C SER A 167 -5.69 -11.48 -2.12
N LEU A 168 -5.41 -10.26 -1.63
CA LEU A 168 -4.47 -10.05 -0.53
C LEU A 168 -4.92 -10.84 0.71
N VAL A 169 -6.19 -10.73 1.07
CA VAL A 169 -6.77 -11.42 2.22
C VAL A 169 -6.78 -12.93 2.06
N ARG A 170 -7.13 -13.45 0.88
CA ARG A 170 -7.27 -14.88 0.63
C ARG A 170 -5.93 -15.59 0.43
N ASP A 171 -5.07 -14.99 -0.38
CA ASP A 171 -3.94 -15.69 -0.98
C ASP A 171 -2.62 -15.37 -0.25
N ARG A 172 -2.54 -14.22 0.43
CA ARG A 172 -1.29 -13.74 1.05
C ARG A 172 -1.31 -13.72 2.57
N LEU A 173 -2.48 -13.52 3.17
CA LEU A 173 -2.64 -13.73 4.60
C LEU A 173 -2.82 -15.22 4.83
N PHE A 174 -2.13 -15.78 5.82
CA PHE A 174 -2.15 -17.22 6.14
C PHE A 174 -1.47 -18.16 5.14
N ALA A 175 -0.51 -17.69 4.33
CA ALA A 175 0.29 -18.56 3.46
C ALA A 175 -0.54 -19.44 2.49
N GLY A 176 -1.69 -18.93 2.05
CA GLY A 176 -2.62 -19.68 1.19
C GLY A 176 -3.55 -20.65 1.93
N ASN A 177 -3.46 -20.75 3.26
CA ASN A 177 -4.37 -21.53 4.11
C ASN A 177 -5.72 -20.81 4.28
N SER A 178 -6.44 -20.63 3.18
CA SER A 178 -7.72 -19.91 3.12
C SER A 178 -8.81 -20.47 4.05
N TYR A 179 -8.74 -21.75 4.45
CA TYR A 179 -9.66 -22.34 5.42
C TYR A 179 -9.58 -21.66 6.81
N LEU A 180 -8.44 -21.09 7.19
CA LEU A 180 -8.27 -20.37 8.45
C LEU A 180 -9.09 -19.06 8.51
N LEU A 181 -9.46 -18.50 7.36
CA LEU A 181 -10.29 -17.29 7.29
C LEU A 181 -11.70 -17.52 7.81
N ALA A 182 -12.18 -18.77 7.80
CA ALA A 182 -13.48 -19.17 8.31
C ALA A 182 -13.46 -19.52 9.81
N ASP A 183 -12.29 -19.52 10.46
CA ASP A 183 -12.18 -19.73 11.89
C ASP A 183 -12.31 -18.41 12.65
N ALA A 184 -13.16 -18.37 13.69
CA ALA A 184 -13.45 -17.15 14.44
C ALA A 184 -12.25 -16.60 15.23
N THR A 185 -11.28 -17.46 15.54
CA THR A 185 -10.10 -17.12 16.36
C THR A 185 -8.89 -16.90 15.46
N ALA A 186 -8.56 -17.86 14.60
CA ALA A 186 -7.42 -17.79 13.69
C ALA A 186 -7.66 -16.82 12.53
N GLY A 187 -8.89 -16.71 12.04
CA GLY A 187 -9.28 -15.83 10.94
C GLY A 187 -9.50 -14.37 11.33
N ARG A 188 -9.34 -14.02 12.62
CA ARG A 188 -9.51 -12.65 13.11
C ARG A 188 -8.21 -11.84 12.96
N PHE A 189 -8.22 -10.88 12.05
CA PHE A 189 -7.11 -9.95 11.81
C PHE A 189 -7.62 -8.59 11.35
N GLY A 190 -6.79 -7.54 11.46
CA GLY A 190 -7.10 -6.20 10.97
C GLY A 190 -6.67 -5.98 9.53
N LEU A 191 -7.50 -5.34 8.72
CA LEU A 191 -7.11 -4.84 7.39
C LEU A 191 -7.17 -3.32 7.42
N ILE A 192 -6.00 -2.70 7.40
CA ILE A 192 -5.87 -1.24 7.42
C ILE A 192 -5.67 -0.75 6.00
N VAL A 193 -6.59 0.06 5.49
CA VAL A 193 -6.52 0.64 4.16
C VAL A 193 -6.33 2.14 4.25
N VAL A 194 -5.22 2.64 3.72
CA VAL A 194 -4.87 4.06 3.69
C VAL A 194 -4.87 4.54 2.25
N SER A 195 -5.84 5.38 1.91
CA SER A 195 -6.09 5.75 0.52
C SER A 195 -6.69 7.13 0.37
N PRO A 196 -6.38 7.88 -0.70
CA PRO A 196 -7.08 9.10 -1.02
C PRO A 196 -8.42 8.84 -1.75
N HIS A 197 -8.77 7.58 -2.03
CA HIS A 197 -9.93 7.19 -2.82
C HIS A 197 -11.05 6.63 -1.95
N ASN A 198 -12.26 7.17 -2.12
CA ASN A 198 -13.45 6.64 -1.44
C ASN A 198 -13.76 5.19 -1.80
N ILE A 199 -13.36 4.75 -3.00
CA ILE A 199 -13.61 3.39 -3.46
C ILE A 199 -12.83 2.35 -2.64
N ASP A 200 -11.70 2.73 -2.05
CA ASP A 200 -10.87 1.81 -1.27
C ASP A 200 -11.48 1.55 0.11
N THR A 201 -12.25 2.49 0.66
CA THR A 201 -13.08 2.25 1.85
C THR A 201 -14.15 1.20 1.58
N VAL A 202 -14.79 1.26 0.41
CA VAL A 202 -15.78 0.26 -0.02
C VAL A 202 -15.10 -1.09 -0.27
N ALA A 203 -13.95 -1.09 -0.94
CA ALA A 203 -13.17 -2.30 -1.22
C ALA A 203 -12.69 -2.98 0.08
N CYS A 204 -12.30 -2.19 1.09
CA CYS A 204 -11.96 -2.69 2.42
C CYS A 204 -13.13 -3.46 3.05
N SER A 205 -14.35 -2.91 3.01
CA SER A 205 -15.53 -3.59 3.55
C SER A 205 -15.90 -4.83 2.73
N LYS A 206 -15.71 -4.80 1.40
CA LYS A 206 -15.96 -5.95 0.51
C LYS A 206 -15.00 -7.13 0.74
N ALA A 207 -13.90 -6.93 1.45
CA ALA A 207 -13.03 -8.04 1.87
C ALA A 207 -13.71 -8.98 2.90
N LEU A 208 -14.76 -8.52 3.60
CA LEU A 208 -15.57 -9.37 4.49
C LEU A 208 -16.27 -10.53 3.75
N GLU A 209 -16.50 -10.40 2.44
CA GLU A 209 -17.09 -11.47 1.62
C GLU A 209 -16.18 -12.70 1.50
N VAL A 210 -14.86 -12.53 1.71
CA VAL A 210 -13.88 -13.62 1.66
C VAL A 210 -13.24 -13.93 3.02
N ALA A 211 -13.31 -13.00 3.98
CA ALA A 211 -12.85 -13.18 5.36
C ALA A 211 -13.85 -12.62 6.37
N PRO A 212 -14.81 -13.43 6.85
CA PRO A 212 -15.91 -12.96 7.69
C PRO A 212 -15.47 -12.35 9.05
N PHE A 213 -14.33 -12.76 9.58
CA PHE A 213 -13.79 -12.31 10.87
C PHE A 213 -12.78 -11.17 10.75
N LEU A 214 -12.62 -10.62 9.55
CA LEU A 214 -11.80 -9.44 9.31
C LEU A 214 -12.30 -8.23 10.10
N VAL A 215 -11.37 -7.43 10.63
CA VAL A 215 -11.63 -6.12 11.23
C VAL A 215 -11.22 -5.03 10.23
N PRO A 216 -12.14 -4.53 9.37
CA PRO A 216 -11.81 -3.51 8.37
C PRO A 216 -11.59 -2.13 9.01
N LYS A 217 -10.48 -1.49 8.65
CA LYS A 217 -10.08 -0.17 9.15
C LYS A 217 -9.68 0.68 7.95
N SER A 218 -10.39 1.78 7.72
CA SER A 218 -10.14 2.64 6.56
C SER A 218 -9.75 4.05 6.99
N VAL A 219 -8.66 4.56 6.39
CA VAL A 219 -8.15 5.91 6.57
C VAL A 219 -8.17 6.60 5.21
N ARG A 220 -9.13 7.48 5.03
CA ARG A 220 -9.25 8.27 3.81
C ARG A 220 -8.41 9.53 3.92
N VAL A 221 -7.38 9.65 3.09
CA VAL A 221 -6.46 10.79 3.07
C VAL A 221 -6.83 11.74 1.94
N ALA A 222 -7.86 12.57 2.14
CA ALA A 222 -8.39 13.40 1.03
C ALA A 222 -7.49 14.61 0.73
N ASN A 223 -6.86 15.16 1.77
CA ASN A 223 -6.20 16.47 1.70
C ASN A 223 -4.76 16.42 1.16
N ALA A 224 -4.09 15.26 1.25
CA ALA A 224 -2.67 15.10 0.89
C ALA A 224 -2.34 15.46 -0.57
N ARG A 225 -3.34 15.42 -1.46
CA ARG A 225 -3.19 15.76 -2.89
C ARG A 225 -2.75 17.21 -3.15
N ASN A 226 -3.07 18.12 -2.24
CA ASN A 226 -2.83 19.55 -2.45
C ASN A 226 -1.80 20.12 -1.46
N LEU A 227 -1.13 19.26 -0.69
CA LEU A 227 -0.17 19.72 0.31
C LEU A 227 1.14 20.19 -0.34
N PRO A 228 1.72 21.31 0.13
CA PRO A 228 3.14 21.61 -0.07
C PRO A 228 4.02 20.49 0.50
N LEU A 229 5.27 20.39 0.02
CA LEU A 229 6.16 19.29 0.40
C LEU A 229 6.42 19.18 1.91
N ASP A 230 6.61 20.29 2.60
CA ASP A 230 6.83 20.27 4.06
C ASP A 230 5.60 19.77 4.83
N GLN A 231 4.41 20.16 4.38
CA GLN A 231 3.16 19.66 4.97
C GLN A 231 2.91 18.19 4.62
N PHE A 232 3.33 17.75 3.42
CA PHE A 232 3.27 16.35 3.03
C PHE A 232 4.20 15.48 3.90
N ALA A 233 5.41 15.98 4.20
CA ALA A 233 6.35 15.33 5.11
C ALA A 233 5.77 15.20 6.53
N LEU A 234 5.19 16.28 7.07
CA LEU A 234 4.50 16.24 8.36
C LEU A 234 3.30 15.28 8.35
N HIS A 235 2.55 15.27 7.25
CA HIS A 235 1.42 14.36 7.07
C HIS A 235 1.84 12.89 7.15
N LEU A 236 2.96 12.50 6.52
CA LEU A 236 3.52 11.15 6.64
C LEU A 236 3.87 10.81 8.10
N GLN A 237 4.46 11.74 8.84
CA GLN A 237 4.80 11.54 10.26
C GLN A 237 3.55 11.34 11.13
N THR A 238 2.53 12.19 10.97
CA THR A 238 1.25 12.06 11.69
C THR A 238 0.56 10.75 11.34
N MET A 239 0.64 10.32 10.07
CA MET A 239 0.09 9.05 9.63
C MET A 239 0.80 7.85 10.27
N THR A 240 2.13 7.90 10.46
CA THR A 240 2.86 6.85 11.21
C THR A 240 2.34 6.69 12.64
N GLN A 241 2.10 7.81 13.32
CA GLN A 241 1.55 7.80 14.68
C GLN A 241 0.12 7.23 14.67
N TYR A 242 -0.73 7.75 13.80
CA TYR A 242 -2.12 7.30 13.67
C TYR A 242 -2.23 5.80 13.37
N LEU A 243 -1.44 5.27 12.42
CA LEU A 243 -1.48 3.84 12.09
C LEU A 243 -0.95 2.96 13.23
N SER A 244 -0.02 3.48 14.04
CA SER A 244 0.47 2.78 15.23
C SER A 244 -0.61 2.65 16.31
N GLU A 245 -1.48 3.65 16.43
CA GLU A 245 -2.64 3.65 17.34
C GLU A 245 -3.82 2.84 16.79
N ALA A 246 -4.04 2.88 15.49
CA ALA A 246 -5.09 2.14 14.79
C ALA A 246 -4.85 0.61 14.77
N ALA A 247 -3.60 0.18 14.70
CA ALA A 247 -3.23 -1.23 14.60
C ALA A 247 -3.79 -2.11 15.74
N PRO A 248 -3.65 -1.74 17.04
CA PRO A 248 -4.21 -2.53 18.13
C PRO A 248 -5.75 -2.47 18.25
N CYS A 249 -6.43 -1.53 17.58
CA CYS A 249 -7.89 -1.42 17.69
C CYS A 249 -8.59 -2.71 17.24
N LEU A 250 -9.48 -3.26 18.09
CA LEU A 250 -10.19 -4.51 17.80
C LEU A 250 -11.51 -4.33 17.05
N THR A 251 -11.89 -3.06 16.80
CA THR A 251 -13.15 -2.67 16.19
C THR A 251 -12.93 -2.08 14.79
N PRO A 252 -13.89 -2.27 13.87
CA PRO A 252 -13.82 -1.62 12.57
C PRO A 252 -14.03 -0.12 12.70
N PHE A 253 -13.42 0.65 11.79
CA PHE A 253 -13.68 2.07 11.65
C PHE A 253 -13.40 2.57 10.23
N ALA A 254 -13.98 3.72 9.90
CA ALA A 254 -13.65 4.47 8.70
C ALA A 254 -13.53 5.95 9.06
N VAL A 255 -12.34 6.53 8.90
CA VAL A 255 -12.08 7.95 9.17
C VAL A 255 -11.63 8.66 7.91
N SER A 256 -11.85 9.98 7.86
CA SER A 256 -11.29 10.84 6.83
C SER A 256 -10.40 11.89 7.48
N VAL A 257 -9.20 12.06 6.93
CA VAL A 257 -8.14 12.98 7.34
C VAL A 257 -7.62 13.81 6.16
#